data_AF-A0A1M7LAR1-F1
#
_entry.id   AF-A0A1M7LAR1-F1
#
_cell.length_a   1.000
_cell.length_b   1.000
_cell.length_c   1.000
_cell.angle_alpha   90.00
_cell.angle_beta   90.00
_cell.angle_gamma   90.00
#
_symmetry.space_group_name_H-M   'P 1'
#
loop_
_entity.id
_entity.type
_entity.pdbx_description
1 polymer ?
#
loop_
_entity_poly.entity_id
_entity_poly.type
_entity_poly.pdbx_seq_one_letter_code
_entity_poly.pdbx_strand_id
1 'polypeptide(L)' 'MKEYKIVQPKTGFRKFYERYEELLNQHAREGWEVCQILPSLKIVFERDKNR' A
#
# COMPACT_ATOMS: atom_id res chain seq x y z
N MET A 1 13.20 -11.13 -8.03
CA MET A 1 11.89 -11.75 -8.39
C MET A 1 10.81 -10.81 -7.88
N LYS A 2 9.78 -10.49 -8.66
CA LYS A 2 8.75 -9.54 -8.23
C LYS A 2 7.80 -10.19 -7.21
N GLU A 3 7.57 -9.50 -6.10
CA GLU A 3 6.56 -9.82 -5.09
C GLU A 3 5.41 -8.83 -5.22
N TYR A 4 4.18 -9.32 -5.19
CA TYR A 4 2.98 -8.48 -5.21
C TYR A 4 2.20 -8.65 -3.91
N LYS A 5 1.76 -7.53 -3.35
CA LYS A 5 0.94 -7.52 -2.12
C LYS A 5 -0.28 -6.64 -2.36
N ILE A 6 -1.46 -7.18 -2.07
CA ILE A 6 -2.73 -6.44 -2.16
C ILE A 6 -3.14 -6.06 -0.75
N VAL A 7 -3.29 -4.77 -0.49
CA VAL A 7 -3.72 -4.25 0.81
C VAL A 7 -5.01 -3.48 0.63
N GLN A 8 -5.97 -3.75 1.53
CA GLN A 8 -7.19 -2.96 1.64
C GLN A 8 -7.12 -2.14 2.93
N PRO A 9 -7.09 -0.80 2.86
CA PRO A 9 -7.12 0.06 4.04
C PRO A 9 -8.45 -0.09 4.75
N LYS A 10 -8.40 -0.10 6.09
CA LYS A 10 -9.62 -0.10 6.90
C LYS A 10 -10.26 1.27 6.83
N THR A 11 -11.49 1.32 6.33
CA THR A 11 -12.30 2.55 6.30
C THR A 11 -12.84 2.79 7.71
N GLY A 12 -12.13 3.60 8.50
CA GLY A 12 -12.53 4.01 9.84
C GLY A 12 -13.21 5.39 9.86
N PHE A 13 -13.98 5.66 10.92
CA PHE A 13 -14.81 6.87 11.04
C PHE A 13 -14.07 8.21 11.21
N ARG A 14 -12.76 8.21 11.47
CA ARG A 14 -11.95 9.44 11.62
C ARG A 14 -10.55 9.25 11.04
N LYS A 15 -9.99 10.33 10.47
CA LYS A 15 -8.62 10.42 9.95
C LYS A 15 -8.28 9.39 8.87
N PHE A 16 -9.22 9.12 7.96
CA PHE A 16 -9.03 8.14 6.90
C PHE A 16 -7.80 8.45 6.03
N TYR A 17 -7.67 9.71 5.57
CA TYR A 17 -6.56 10.13 4.72
C TYR A 17 -5.21 10.05 5.44
N GLU A 18 -5.09 10.55 6.68
CA GLU A 18 -3.84 10.45 7.47
C GLU A 18 -3.39 8.99 7.64
N ARG A 19 -4.32 8.08 7.95
CA ARG A 19 -4.03 6.64 8.07
C ARG A 19 -3.66 5.99 6.74
N TYR A 20 -4.25 6.47 5.66
CA TYR A 20 -3.95 6.01 4.32
C TYR A 20 -2.52 6.43 3.92
N GLU A 21 -2.14 7.67 4.21
CA GLU A 21 -0.77 8.17 4.02
C GLU A 21 0.24 7.41 4.88
N GLU A 22 -0.06 7.18 6.16
CA GLU A 22 0.79 6.35 7.04
C GLU A 22 0.99 4.94 6.49
N LEU A 23 -0.07 4.31 5.98
CA LEU A 23 -0.01 2.97 5.38
C LEU A 23 0.89 2.96 4.15
N LEU A 24 0.76 3.94 3.25
CA LEU A 24 1.63 4.07 2.08
C LEU A 24 3.08 4.29 2.48
N ASN A 25 3.33 5.20 3.42
CA ASN A 25 4.67 5.52 3.91
C ASN A 25 5.35 4.32 4.59
N GLN A 26 4.59 3.50 5.34
CA GLN A 26 5.12 2.27 5.93
C GLN A 26 5.59 1.29 4.84
N HIS A 27 4.77 1.06 3.81
CA HIS A 27 5.12 0.14 2.72
C HIS A 27 6.29 0.68 1.90
N ALA A 28 6.37 1.99 1.67
CA ALA A 28 7.53 2.62 1.02
C ALA A 28 8.83 2.41 1.81
N ARG A 29 8.80 2.50 3.15
CA ARG A 29 9.98 2.21 4.01
C ARG A 29 10.41 0.74 3.96
N GLU A 30 9.45 -0.17 3.82
CA GLU A 30 9.69 -1.61 3.63
C GLU A 30 10.20 -1.95 2.20
N GLY A 31 10.33 -0.94 1.34
CA GLY A 31 10.83 -1.06 -0.03
C GLY A 31 9.76 -1.46 -1.05
N TRP A 32 8.48 -1.36 -0.70
CA TRP A 32 7.37 -1.60 -1.64
C TRP A 32 7.05 -0.34 -2.45
N GLU A 33 6.75 -0.54 -3.72
CA GLU A 33 6.30 0.50 -4.64
C GLU A 33 4.81 0.31 -4.94
N VAL A 34 4.07 1.42 -5.07
CA VAL A 34 2.65 1.37 -5.44
C VAL A 34 2.56 1.14 -6.95
N CYS A 35 2.03 -0.01 -7.34
CA CYS A 35 1.82 -0.37 -8.74
C CYS A 35 0.45 0.12 -9.25
N GLN A 36 -0.62 -0.10 -8.48
CA GLN A 36 -1.98 0.27 -8.89
C GLN A 36 -2.89 0.54 -7.68
N ILE A 37 -3.75 1.56 -7.81
CA ILE A 37 -4.86 1.82 -6.87
C ILE A 37 -6.17 1.45 -7.57
N LEU A 38 -6.92 0.52 -6.99
CA LEU A 38 -8.19 0.02 -7.52
C LEU A 38 -9.38 0.85 -6.99
N PRO A 39 -10.52 0.90 -7.72
CA PRO A 39 -11.72 1.62 -7.30
C PRO A 39 -12.28 1.22 -5.92
N SER A 40 -11.98 0.00 -5.45
CA SER A 40 -12.36 -0.49 -4.13
C SER A 40 -11.40 -0.07 -3.00
N LEU A 41 -10.60 0.97 -3.23
CA LEU A 41 -9.51 1.44 -2.35
C LEU A 41 -8.43 0.38 -2.08
N LYS A 42 -8.39 -0.69 -2.87
CA LYS A 42 -7.33 -1.72 -2.77
C LYS A 42 -6.07 -1.18 -3.44
N ILE A 43 -4.94 -1.39 -2.80
CA ILE A 43 -3.64 -0.95 -3.28
C ILE A 43 -2.82 -2.19 -3.61
N VAL A 44 -2.29 -2.21 -4.83
CA VAL A 44 -1.35 -3.24 -5.28
C VAL A 44 0.05 -2.67 -5.10
N PHE A 45 0.82 -3.31 -4.21
CA PHE A 45 2.23 -3.04 -4.00
C PHE A 45 3.08 -4.05 -4.77
N GLU A 46 4.19 -3.59 -5.34
CA GLU A 46 5.22 -4.40 -5.99
C GLU A 46 6.56 -4.19 -5.26
N ARG A 47 7.35 -5.25 -5.08
CA ARG A 47 8.73 -5.14 -4.59
C ARG A 47 9.62 -6.14 -5.31
N ASP A 48 10.88 -5.77 -5.55
CA ASP A 48 11.88 -6.74 -6.01
C ASP A 48 12.51 -7.47 -4.81
N LYS A 49 12.40 -8.80 -4.81
CA LYS A 49 13.00 -9.69 -3.80
C LYS A 49 14.53 -9.72 -3.83
N ASN A 50 15.16 -9.23 -4.90
CA ASN A 50 16.60 -9.33 -5.12
C ASN A 50 17.35 -8.01 -4.89
N ARG A 51 16.79 -7.09 -4.11
CA ARG A 51 17.45 -5.82 -3.77
C ARG A 51 18.30 -5.94 -2.51
#